data_AF-A0A150IHL1-F1
#
_entry.id   AF-A0A150IHL1-F1
#
_cell.length_a   1.000
_cell.length_b   1.000
_cell.length_c   1.000
_cell.angle_alpha   90.00
_cell.angle_beta   90.00
_cell.angle_gamma   90.00
#
_symmetry.space_group_name_H-M   'P 1'
#
loop_
_entity.id
_entity.type
_entity.pdbx_description
1 polymer ?
#
loop_
_entity_poly.entity_id
_entity_poly.type
_entity_poly.pdbx_seq_one_letter_code
_entity_poly.pdbx_strand_id
1 'polypeptide(L)'
;MEDVTNCFRCGAKLPEDSNYCFKCGFKIRTNQTDSIFSKDPSKNDSQYYEKASQKFFISGISFFKGGNYSKAISHFSKAIELKENFAEAHYHRGQAYVKENKYEDAIEDFTKAIEIDPEFKDAYFQRGNIFFEKGFKERARDDYEKIIELDFEIASQIYDKLHTFMESWVNNIVKNKSSTQTENSFINDS
;
A
#
# COMPACT_ATOMS: atom_id res chain seq x y z
N MET A 1 -31.15 -35.05 -11.13
CA MET A 1 -30.08 -34.69 -10.19
C MET A 1 -29.17 -33.77 -10.99
N GLU A 2 -29.08 -32.50 -10.60
CA GLU A 2 -28.18 -31.52 -11.24
C GLU A 2 -26.73 -31.91 -10.91
N ASP A 3 -25.88 -32.05 -11.92
CA ASP A 3 -24.46 -32.38 -11.81
C ASP A 3 -23.69 -31.12 -11.36
N VAL A 4 -23.68 -30.88 -10.04
CA VAL A 4 -22.97 -29.73 -9.46
C VAL A 4 -21.45 -29.92 -9.47
N THR A 5 -20.75 -29.04 -10.21
CA THR A 5 -19.30 -28.93 -10.13
C THR A 5 -18.90 -28.11 -8.90
N ASN A 6 -18.04 -28.67 -8.05
CA ASN A 6 -17.48 -27.96 -6.91
C ASN A 6 -16.13 -27.34 -7.28
N CYS A 7 -15.88 -26.11 -6.83
CA CYS A 7 -14.56 -25.54 -6.97
C CYS A 7 -13.54 -26.27 -6.09
N PHE A 8 -12.51 -26.84 -6.71
CA PHE A 8 -11.40 -27.50 -6.03
C PHE A 8 -10.69 -26.64 -4.99
N ARG A 9 -10.65 -25.32 -5.19
CA ARG A 9 -9.96 -24.40 -4.28
C ARG A 9 -10.83 -23.88 -3.13
N CYS A 10 -12.10 -23.57 -3.42
CA CYS A 10 -12.97 -22.80 -2.51
C CYS A 10 -14.13 -23.63 -1.93
N GLY A 11 -14.32 -24.88 -2.41
CA GLY A 11 -15.42 -25.77 -2.05
C GLY A 11 -16.81 -25.24 -2.42
N ALA A 12 -16.90 -24.12 -3.13
CA ALA A 12 -18.18 -23.55 -3.52
C ALA A 12 -18.85 -24.44 -4.59
N LYS A 13 -20.15 -24.66 -4.43
CA LYS A 13 -21.00 -25.20 -5.49
C LYS A 13 -21.08 -24.17 -6.61
N LEU A 14 -20.91 -24.63 -7.84
CA LEU A 14 -20.98 -23.79 -9.02
C LEU A 14 -22.07 -24.30 -9.97
N PRO A 15 -22.67 -23.39 -10.75
CA PRO A 15 -23.51 -23.76 -11.89
C PRO A 15 -22.78 -24.70 -12.85
N GLU A 16 -23.51 -25.63 -13.49
CA GLU A 16 -23.01 -26.37 -14.66
C GLU A 16 -22.43 -25.39 -15.69
N ASP A 17 -21.29 -25.75 -16.31
CA ASP A 17 -20.49 -24.92 -17.25
C ASP A 17 -19.73 -23.71 -16.68
N SER A 18 -19.57 -23.62 -15.35
CA SER A 18 -18.77 -22.56 -14.74
C SER A 18 -17.27 -22.71 -15.02
N ASN A 19 -16.72 -21.80 -15.82
CA ASN A 19 -15.28 -21.73 -16.11
C ASN A 19 -14.44 -21.10 -14.97
N TYR A 20 -15.08 -20.55 -13.93
CA TYR A 20 -14.41 -19.88 -12.80
C TYR A 20 -15.24 -19.90 -11.49
N CYS A 21 -14.59 -20.00 -10.31
CA CYS A 21 -15.24 -19.90 -8.99
C CYS A 21 -15.52 -18.42 -8.67
N PHE A 22 -16.77 -17.99 -8.74
CA PHE A 22 -17.21 -16.63 -8.38
C PHE A 22 -16.90 -16.22 -6.93
N LYS A 23 -16.63 -17.19 -6.06
CA LYS A 23 -16.24 -16.96 -4.66
C LYS A 23 -14.74 -16.68 -4.49
N CYS A 24 -13.86 -17.22 -5.33
CA CYS A 24 -12.40 -17.14 -5.15
C CYS A 24 -11.59 -16.83 -6.42
N GLY A 25 -12.23 -16.58 -7.56
CA GLY A 25 -11.57 -16.30 -8.84
C GLY A 25 -10.86 -17.48 -9.49
N PHE A 26 -10.89 -18.69 -8.91
CA PHE A 26 -10.16 -19.85 -9.43
C PHE A 26 -10.78 -20.39 -10.73
N LYS A 27 -9.97 -20.50 -11.80
CA LYS A 27 -10.38 -21.08 -13.08
C LYS A 27 -10.53 -22.60 -12.96
N ILE A 28 -11.66 -23.13 -13.40
CA ILE A 28 -11.96 -24.57 -13.34
C ILE A 28 -11.82 -25.13 -14.75
N ARG A 29 -10.96 -26.15 -14.91
CA ARG A 29 -10.79 -26.84 -16.19
C ARG A 29 -12.01 -27.73 -16.42
N THR A 30 -12.84 -27.40 -17.41
CA THR A 30 -13.82 -28.33 -17.95
C THR A 30 -13.13 -29.17 -19.03
N ASN A 31 -13.19 -30.50 -18.89
CA ASN A 31 -12.57 -31.45 -19.82
C ASN A 31 -13.46 -31.66 -21.05
N GLN A 32 -13.74 -30.61 -21.82
CA GLN A 32 -14.32 -30.75 -23.15
C GLN A 32 -13.88 -29.60 -24.07
N THR A 33 -13.01 -29.97 -25.01
CA THR A 33 -12.57 -29.22 -26.20
C THR A 33 -11.64 -28.04 -25.99
N ASP A 34 -10.37 -28.39 -25.80
CA ASP A 34 -9.26 -27.73 -26.47
C ASP A 34 -9.52 -27.61 -27.99
N SER A 35 -10.23 -26.56 -28.45
CA SER A 35 -10.12 -26.06 -29.84
C SER A 35 -10.80 -24.72 -30.15
N ILE A 36 -11.48 -24.04 -29.21
CA ILE A 36 -12.19 -22.77 -29.52
C ILE A 36 -11.64 -21.56 -28.75
N PHE A 37 -10.87 -21.75 -27.68
CA PHE A 37 -10.19 -20.66 -26.99
C PHE A 37 -8.69 -20.73 -27.26
N SER A 38 -8.25 -19.90 -28.20
CA SER A 38 -6.84 -19.62 -28.47
C SER A 38 -6.08 -19.34 -27.17
N LYS A 39 -4.90 -19.95 -27.07
CA LYS A 39 -3.94 -19.88 -25.96
C LYS A 39 -3.29 -18.50 -25.76
N ASP A 40 -4.02 -17.41 -25.95
CA ASP A 40 -3.47 -16.06 -25.82
C ASP A 40 -4.53 -15.11 -25.26
N PRO A 41 -4.35 -14.52 -24.05
CA PRO A 41 -5.27 -13.54 -23.51
C PRO A 41 -5.13 -12.26 -24.33
N SER A 42 -5.89 -12.19 -25.43
CA SER A 42 -6.04 -10.97 -26.21
C SER A 42 -6.62 -9.85 -25.33
N LYS A 43 -6.35 -8.59 -25.69
CA LYS A 43 -6.62 -7.33 -24.98
C LYS A 43 -7.96 -7.18 -24.21
N ASN A 44 -8.95 -8.05 -24.44
CA ASN A 44 -10.25 -8.08 -23.74
C ASN A 44 -10.19 -8.68 -22.32
N ASP A 45 -9.22 -9.54 -21.99
CA ASP A 45 -9.09 -10.08 -20.62
C ASP A 45 -8.52 -9.03 -19.66
N SER A 46 -7.59 -8.18 -20.12
CA SER A 46 -7.06 -7.05 -19.35
C SER A 46 -8.15 -6.06 -18.96
N GLN A 47 -9.08 -5.76 -19.88
CA GLN A 47 -10.22 -4.88 -19.57
C GLN A 47 -11.18 -5.51 -18.54
N TYR A 48 -11.34 -6.85 -18.55
CA TYR A 48 -12.13 -7.55 -17.54
C TYR A 48 -11.49 -7.46 -16.14
N TYR A 49 -10.20 -7.77 -16.03
CA TYR A 49 -9.47 -7.69 -14.76
C TYR A 49 -9.43 -6.26 -14.20
N GLU A 50 -9.30 -5.26 -15.08
CA GLU A 50 -9.40 -3.85 -14.71
C GLU A 50 -10.77 -3.50 -14.11
N LYS A 51 -11.87 -3.89 -14.76
CA LYS A 51 -13.22 -3.64 -14.23
C LYS A 51 -13.48 -4.40 -12.93
N ALA A 52 -12.99 -5.63 -12.83
CA ALA A 52 -13.15 -6.46 -11.65
C ALA A 52 -12.35 -5.89 -10.46
N SER A 53 -11.10 -5.47 -10.67
CA SER A 53 -10.27 -4.85 -9.63
C SER A 53 -10.91 -3.56 -9.12
N GLN A 54 -11.40 -2.69 -10.01
CA GLN A 54 -12.13 -1.48 -9.66
C GLN A 54 -13.37 -1.76 -8.83
N LYS A 55 -14.13 -2.81 -9.15
CA LYS A 55 -15.32 -3.19 -8.36
C LYS A 55 -14.94 -3.59 -6.93
N PHE A 56 -13.89 -4.39 -6.77
CA PHE A 56 -13.38 -4.76 -5.45
C PHE A 56 -12.86 -3.53 -4.69
N PHE A 57 -12.15 -2.64 -5.37
CA PHE A 57 -11.67 -1.38 -4.81
C PHE A 57 -12.80 -0.51 -4.27
N ILE A 58 -13.83 -0.22 -5.07
CA ILE A 58 -15.00 0.58 -4.66
C ILE A 58 -15.69 -0.05 -3.45
N SER A 59 -15.83 -1.39 -3.44
CA SER A 59 -16.39 -2.10 -2.28
C SER A 59 -15.50 -2.00 -1.04
N GLY A 60 -14.17 -2.03 -1.21
CA GLY A 60 -13.21 -1.81 -0.13
C GLY A 60 -13.35 -0.42 0.48
N ILE A 61 -13.48 0.62 -0.36
CA ILE A 61 -13.74 2.00 0.08
C ILE A 61 -15.05 2.09 0.88
N SER A 62 -16.11 1.40 0.43
CA SER A 62 -17.39 1.37 1.16
C SER A 62 -17.24 0.76 2.56
N PHE A 63 -16.55 -0.38 2.68
CA PHE A 63 -16.29 -0.99 3.99
C PHE A 63 -15.39 -0.12 4.88
N PHE A 64 -14.38 0.52 4.30
CA PHE A 64 -13.48 1.42 5.01
C PHE A 64 -14.25 2.60 5.61
N LYS A 65 -15.10 3.26 4.81
CA LYS A 65 -15.97 4.35 5.28
C LYS A 65 -16.97 3.90 6.34
N GLY A 66 -17.41 2.65 6.28
CA GLY A 66 -18.25 2.02 7.30
C GLY A 66 -17.50 1.55 8.55
N GLY A 67 -16.18 1.77 8.64
CA GLY A 67 -15.35 1.36 9.79
C GLY A 67 -15.03 -0.14 9.84
N ASN A 68 -15.40 -0.93 8.83
CA ASN A 68 -15.08 -2.35 8.78
C ASN A 68 -13.74 -2.58 8.06
N TYR A 69 -12.65 -2.28 8.75
CA TYR A 69 -11.31 -2.27 8.18
C TYR A 69 -10.84 -3.66 7.72
N SER A 70 -11.15 -4.72 8.47
CA SER A 70 -10.84 -6.11 8.06
C SER A 70 -11.48 -6.49 6.71
N LYS A 71 -12.75 -6.14 6.49
CA LYS A 71 -13.40 -6.37 5.19
C LYS A 71 -12.83 -5.47 4.11
N ALA A 72 -12.51 -4.21 4.44
CA ALA A 72 -11.86 -3.30 3.51
C ALA A 72 -10.52 -3.88 3.01
N ILE A 73 -9.68 -4.37 3.92
CA ILE A 73 -8.39 -5.03 3.62
C ILE A 73 -8.61 -6.21 2.67
N SER A 74 -9.56 -7.10 2.98
CA SER A 74 -9.84 -8.26 2.12
C SER A 74 -10.26 -7.85 0.70
N HIS A 75 -11.05 -6.79 0.57
CA HIS A 75 -11.50 -6.28 -0.73
C HIS A 75 -10.38 -5.58 -1.50
N PHE A 76 -9.54 -4.78 -0.83
CA PHE A 76 -8.37 -4.18 -1.47
C PHE A 76 -7.36 -5.24 -1.91
N SER A 77 -7.12 -6.28 -1.11
CA SER A 77 -6.25 -7.40 -1.50
C SER A 77 -6.74 -8.09 -2.78
N LYS A 78 -8.05 -8.31 -2.93
CA LYS A 78 -8.62 -8.84 -4.18
C LYS A 78 -8.45 -7.90 -5.35
N ALA A 79 -8.55 -6.58 -5.13
CA ALA A 79 -8.29 -5.61 -6.19
C ALA A 79 -6.83 -5.68 -6.67
N ILE A 80 -5.88 -5.79 -5.73
CA ILE A 80 -4.44 -5.91 -5.99
C ILE A 80 -4.11 -7.25 -6.68
N GLU A 81 -4.71 -8.36 -6.25
CA GLU A 81 -4.54 -9.68 -6.91
C GLU A 81 -4.95 -9.66 -8.40
N LEU A 82 -5.94 -8.83 -8.75
CA LEU A 82 -6.41 -8.68 -10.13
C LEU A 82 -5.63 -7.63 -10.92
N LYS A 83 -5.05 -6.64 -10.22
CA LYS A 83 -4.25 -5.56 -10.78
C LYS A 83 -3.16 -5.16 -9.78
N GLU A 84 -1.97 -5.71 -9.95
CA GLU A 84 -0.85 -5.48 -9.03
C GLU A 84 -0.41 -4.00 -9.02
N ASN A 85 -0.38 -3.35 -10.18
CA ASN A 85 -0.02 -1.94 -10.31
C ASN A 85 -1.23 -1.02 -10.05
N PHE A 86 -1.90 -1.19 -8.91
CA PHE A 86 -3.03 -0.36 -8.48
C PHE A 86 -2.65 0.43 -7.22
N ALA A 87 -1.97 1.57 -7.42
CA ALA A 87 -1.39 2.38 -6.35
C ALA A 87 -2.43 2.77 -5.29
N GLU A 88 -3.62 3.20 -5.69
CA GLU A 88 -4.69 3.60 -4.77
C GLU A 88 -5.21 2.43 -3.92
N ALA A 89 -5.25 1.22 -4.48
CA ALA A 89 -5.66 0.03 -3.73
C ALA A 89 -4.64 -0.32 -2.65
N HIS A 90 -3.34 -0.24 -2.95
CA HIS A 90 -2.27 -0.36 -1.97
C HIS A 90 -2.38 0.72 -0.89
N TYR A 91 -2.48 1.99 -1.28
CA TYR A 91 -2.63 3.11 -0.35
C TYR A 91 -3.82 2.91 0.61
N HIS A 92 -5.01 2.62 0.09
CA HIS A 92 -6.18 2.45 0.95
C HIS A 92 -6.14 1.18 1.81
N ARG A 93 -5.48 0.11 1.36
CA ARG A 93 -5.21 -1.06 2.20
C ARG A 93 -4.24 -0.70 3.33
N GLY A 94 -3.18 0.06 3.03
CA GLY A 94 -2.27 0.61 4.04
C GLY A 94 -3.00 1.47 5.07
N GLN A 95 -3.90 2.35 4.66
CA GLN A 95 -4.75 3.11 5.58
C GLN A 95 -5.61 2.21 6.47
N ALA A 96 -6.19 1.14 5.92
CA ALA A 96 -6.98 0.19 6.69
C ALA A 96 -6.12 -0.57 7.71
N TYR A 97 -4.88 -0.92 7.36
CA TYR A 97 -3.91 -1.49 8.28
C TYR A 97 -3.54 -0.53 9.41
N VAL A 98 -3.36 0.77 9.14
CA VAL A 98 -3.17 1.79 10.19
C VAL A 98 -4.35 1.80 11.17
N LYS A 99 -5.59 1.72 10.66
CA LYS A 99 -6.79 1.66 11.52
C LYS A 99 -6.87 0.39 12.37
N GLU A 100 -6.19 -0.68 11.97
CA GLU A 100 -6.02 -1.91 12.75
C GLU A 100 -4.72 -1.94 13.58
N ASN A 101 -3.95 -0.84 13.63
CA ASN A 101 -2.63 -0.73 14.29
C ASN A 101 -1.57 -1.70 13.72
N LYS A 102 -1.72 -2.13 12.46
CA LYS A 102 -0.78 -2.99 11.73
C LYS A 102 0.18 -2.12 10.92
N TYR A 103 1.11 -1.48 11.61
CA TYR A 103 1.95 -0.43 11.02
C TYR A 103 2.96 -0.94 10.00
N GLU A 104 3.50 -2.14 10.21
CA GLU A 104 4.48 -2.77 9.31
C GLU A 104 3.83 -3.11 7.97
N ASP A 105 2.65 -3.73 7.99
CA ASP A 105 1.85 -4.01 6.78
C ASP A 105 1.47 -2.71 6.05
N ALA A 106 1.13 -1.66 6.80
CA ALA A 106 0.83 -0.36 6.23
C ALA A 106 2.03 0.29 5.53
N ILE A 107 3.22 0.22 6.14
CA ILE A 107 4.45 0.73 5.54
C ILE A 107 4.76 0.01 4.22
N GLU A 108 4.60 -1.32 4.18
CA GLU A 108 4.81 -2.10 2.96
C GLU A 108 3.86 -1.64 1.85
N ASP A 109 2.57 -1.48 2.15
CA ASP A 109 1.58 -1.02 1.20
C ASP A 109 1.81 0.42 0.72
N PHE A 110 2.16 1.35 1.61
CA PHE A 110 2.51 2.71 1.19
C PHE A 110 3.77 2.73 0.34
N THR A 111 4.76 1.91 0.66
CA THR A 111 5.96 1.74 -0.17
C THR A 111 5.58 1.24 -1.55
N LYS A 112 4.69 0.26 -1.65
CA LYS A 112 4.25 -0.25 -2.94
C LYS A 112 3.47 0.77 -3.76
N ALA A 113 2.61 1.55 -3.12
CA ALA A 113 1.92 2.66 -3.77
C ALA A 113 2.90 3.69 -4.35
N ILE A 114 3.96 4.04 -3.61
CA ILE A 114 5.03 4.95 -4.04
C ILE A 114 5.87 4.36 -5.19
N GLU A 115 6.16 3.05 -5.15
CA GLU A 115 6.87 2.38 -6.25
C GLU A 115 6.07 2.40 -7.56
N ILE A 116 4.74 2.30 -7.47
CA ILE A 116 3.84 2.33 -8.64
C ILE A 116 3.63 3.76 -9.12
N ASP A 117 3.41 4.69 -8.19
CA ASP A 117 3.23 6.12 -8.45
C ASP A 117 4.18 6.95 -7.56
N PRO A 118 5.36 7.34 -8.10
CA PRO A 118 6.33 8.15 -7.37
C PRO A 118 5.85 9.57 -7.03
N GLU A 119 4.72 10.03 -7.55
CA GLU A 119 4.14 11.34 -7.24
C GLU A 119 2.99 11.25 -6.22
N PHE A 120 2.75 10.06 -5.64
CA PHE A 120 1.67 9.82 -4.67
C PHE A 120 1.97 10.42 -3.29
N LYS A 121 1.83 11.75 -3.19
CA LYS A 121 2.10 12.56 -1.98
C LYS A 121 1.45 12.02 -0.70
N ASP A 122 0.20 11.55 -0.79
CA ASP A 122 -0.51 11.01 0.37
C ASP A 122 0.15 9.74 0.93
N ALA A 123 0.71 8.88 0.07
CA ALA A 123 1.39 7.65 0.51
C ALA A 123 2.69 7.99 1.27
N TYR A 124 3.48 8.95 0.75
CA TYR A 124 4.62 9.50 1.47
C TYR A 124 4.21 10.08 2.83
N PHE A 125 3.12 10.86 2.86
CA PHE A 125 2.67 11.51 4.09
C PHE A 125 2.27 10.48 5.15
N GLN A 126 1.50 9.46 4.79
CA GLN A 126 1.08 8.43 5.74
C GLN A 126 2.25 7.58 6.23
N ARG A 127 3.17 7.20 5.33
CA ARG A 127 4.36 6.43 5.71
C ARG A 127 5.30 7.24 6.61
N GLY A 128 5.53 8.50 6.27
CA GLY A 128 6.31 9.45 7.06
C GLY A 128 5.72 9.66 8.46
N ASN A 129 4.40 9.72 8.59
CA ASN A 129 3.73 9.81 9.90
C ASN A 129 4.02 8.59 10.77
N ILE A 130 3.92 7.39 10.20
CA ILE A 130 4.22 6.15 10.93
C ILE A 130 5.69 6.14 11.36
N PHE A 131 6.61 6.49 10.46
CA PHE A 131 8.04 6.55 10.82
C PHE A 131 8.31 7.57 11.93
N PHE A 132 7.65 8.74 11.89
CA PHE A 132 7.77 9.76 12.92
C PHE A 132 7.28 9.25 14.29
N GLU A 133 6.08 8.65 14.33
CA GLU A 133 5.50 8.09 15.55
C GLU A 133 6.35 6.96 16.15
N LYS A 134 7.00 6.16 15.30
CA LYS A 134 7.90 5.07 15.71
C LYS A 134 9.32 5.53 16.04
N GLY A 135 9.64 6.81 15.86
CA GLY A 135 10.95 7.39 16.14
C GLY A 135 11.99 7.20 15.03
N PHE A 136 11.61 6.68 13.86
CA PHE A 136 12.46 6.59 12.66
C PHE A 136 12.57 7.94 11.95
N LYS A 137 13.16 8.92 12.64
CA LYS A 137 13.16 10.34 12.23
C LYS A 137 13.75 10.59 10.83
N GLU A 138 14.81 9.87 10.46
CA GLU A 138 15.46 10.03 9.15
C GLU A 138 14.54 9.58 8.02
N ARG A 139 13.90 8.41 8.15
CA ARG A 139 12.95 7.93 7.11
C ARG A 139 11.71 8.82 7.01
N ALA A 140 11.21 9.32 8.15
CA ALA A 140 10.12 10.28 8.15
C ALA A 140 10.48 11.57 7.42
N ARG A 141 11.72 12.04 7.60
CA ARG A 141 12.26 13.22 6.91
C ARG A 141 12.30 12.98 5.40
N ASP A 142 12.87 11.87 4.95
CA ASP A 142 13.00 11.57 3.52
C ASP A 142 11.61 11.61 2.83
N ASP A 143 10.59 11.05 3.49
CA ASP A 143 9.21 11.09 2.99
C ASP A 143 8.63 12.52 2.95
N TYR A 144 8.86 13.34 3.98
CA TYR A 144 8.38 14.72 4.00
C TYR A 144 9.10 15.63 3.01
N GLU A 145 10.42 15.49 2.86
CA GLU A 145 11.20 16.21 1.86
C GLU A 145 10.69 15.86 0.45
N LYS A 146 10.37 14.58 0.22
CA LYS A 146 9.81 14.17 -1.07
C LYS A 146 8.48 14.84 -1.39
N ILE A 147 7.62 15.03 -0.40
CA ILE A 147 6.35 15.77 -0.59
C ILE A 147 6.61 17.22 -1.00
N ILE A 148 7.59 17.89 -0.38
CA ILE A 148 7.95 19.29 -0.70
C ILE A 148 8.51 19.39 -2.12
N GLU A 149 9.33 18.42 -2.53
CA GLU A 149 9.85 18.35 -3.91
C GLU A 149 8.71 18.23 -4.93
N LEU A 150 7.69 17.44 -4.62
CA LEU A 150 6.54 17.21 -5.50
C LEU A 150 5.56 18.39 -5.49
N ASP A 151 5.42 19.08 -4.36
CA ASP A 151 4.47 20.17 -4.18
C ASP A 151 4.88 21.08 -3.01
N PHE A 152 5.51 22.21 -3.36
CA PHE A 152 6.04 23.14 -2.37
C PHE A 152 4.95 23.88 -1.58
N GLU A 153 3.70 23.93 -2.07
CA GLU A 153 2.59 24.60 -1.37
C GLU A 153 2.08 23.77 -0.18
N ILE A 154 2.31 22.45 -0.18
CA ILE A 154 1.94 21.54 0.91
C ILE A 154 2.82 21.72 2.15
N ALA A 155 3.94 22.45 2.07
CA ALA A 155 4.83 22.72 3.21
C ALA A 155 4.08 23.24 4.45
N SER A 156 3.00 24.00 4.26
CA SER A 156 2.13 24.49 5.32
C SER A 156 1.38 23.37 6.07
N GLN A 157 0.97 22.30 5.40
CA GLN A 157 0.22 21.17 5.98
C GLN A 157 1.09 20.25 6.84
N ILE A 158 2.39 20.23 6.56
CA ILE A 158 3.37 19.38 7.24
C ILE A 158 4.31 20.19 8.14
N TYR A 159 4.04 21.50 8.29
CA TYR A 159 4.88 22.47 9.00
C TYR A 159 5.20 22.06 10.42
N ASP A 160 4.21 21.68 11.24
CA ASP A 160 4.46 21.34 12.66
C ASP A 160 5.40 20.13 12.82
N LYS A 161 5.29 19.16 11.92
CA LYS A 161 6.12 17.95 11.91
C LYS A 161 7.53 18.27 11.45
N LEU A 162 7.65 19.09 10.39
CA LEU A 162 8.92 19.60 9.90
C LEU A 162 9.61 20.51 10.92
N HIS A 163 8.87 21.36 11.64
CA HIS A 163 9.41 22.28 12.63
C HIS A 163 10.03 21.52 13.80
N THR A 164 9.29 20.56 14.37
CA THR A 164 9.81 19.65 15.42
C THR A 164 11.07 18.92 14.97
N PHE A 165 11.12 18.52 13.69
CA PHE A 165 12.32 17.93 13.10
C PHE A 165 13.46 18.94 12.99
N MET A 166 13.25 20.13 12.41
CA MET A 166 14.27 21.16 12.23
C MET A 166 14.89 21.57 13.56
N GLU A 167 14.07 21.71 14.61
CA GLU A 167 14.55 21.93 15.97
C GLU A 167 15.41 20.75 16.47
N SER A 168 14.95 19.52 16.29
CA SER A 168 15.71 18.32 16.69
C SER A 168 17.03 18.18 15.92
N TRP A 169 17.06 18.53 14.63
CA TRP A 169 18.24 18.45 13.76
C TRP A 169 19.27 19.52 14.13
N VAL A 170 18.83 20.77 14.29
CA VAL A 170 19.68 21.87 14.78
C VAL A 170 20.28 21.51 16.13
N ASN A 171 19.47 21.00 17.07
CA ASN A 171 19.95 20.60 18.39
C ASN A 171 20.98 19.46 18.34
N ASN A 172 20.84 18.52 17.41
CA ASN A 172 21.79 17.42 17.22
C ASN A 172 23.13 17.94 16.65
N ILE A 173 23.09 18.81 15.63
CA ILE A 173 24.30 19.46 15.09
C ILE A 173 25.02 20.26 16.18
N VAL A 174 24.28 21.02 16.99
CA VAL A 174 24.85 21.81 18.10
C VAL A 174 25.51 20.89 19.12
N LYS A 175 24.86 19.78 19.51
CA LYS A 175 25.43 18.78 20.43
C LYS A 175 26.70 18.12 19.88
N ASN A 176 26.70 17.72 18.60
CA ASN A 176 27.86 17.08 17.99
C ASN A 176 29.04 18.05 17.78
N LYS A 177 28.77 19.34 17.53
CA LYS A 177 29.80 20.38 17.52
C LYS A 177 30.36 20.70 18.91
N SER A 178 29.54 20.60 19.96
CA SER A 178 29.99 20.82 21.34
C SER A 178 30.78 19.63 21.91
N SER A 179 30.44 18.38 21.54
CA SER A 179 31.22 17.19 21.93
C SER A 179 32.61 17.13 21.26
N THR A 180 32.70 17.51 19.97
CA THR A 180 33.97 17.59 19.23
C THR A 180 34.88 18.72 19.71
N GLN A 181 34.34 19.81 20.26
CA GLN A 181 35.14 20.87 20.89
C GLN A 181 35.71 20.44 22.25
N THR A 182 34.97 19.65 23.04
CA THR A 182 35.47 19.13 24.33
C THR A 182 36.58 18.08 24.16
N GLU A 183 36.56 17.24 23.12
CA GLU A 183 37.62 16.26 22.87
C GLU A 183 38.93 16.93 22.39
N ASN A 184 38.85 18.01 21.62
CA ASN A 184 40.02 18.76 21.15
C ASN A 184 40.69 19.62 22.24
N SER A 185 40.02 19.91 23.37
CA SER A 185 40.62 20.61 24.51
C SER A 185 41.43 19.73 25.45
N PHE A 186 41.36 18.40 25.32
CA PHE A 186 42.14 17.46 26.16
C PHE A 186 43.42 16.94 25.51
N ILE A 187 43.71 17.29 24.24
CA ILE A 187 44.88 16.79 23.50
C ILE A 187 46.03 17.80 23.44
N ASN A 188 45.82 19.06 23.85
CA ASN A 188 46.83 20.13 23.73
C ASN A 188 47.65 20.45 25.00
N ASP A 189 47.49 19.66 26.07
CA ASP A 189 48.33 19.77 27.27
C ASP A 189 49.17 18.48 27.43
N SER A 190 50.27 18.36 26.67
CA SER A 190 51.33 17.36 26.87
C SER A 190 52.67 17.85 26.32
#